data_AF-A0A5S3VTA0-F1
#
_entry.id   AF-A0A5S3VTA0-F1
#
_cell.length_a   1.000
_cell.length_b   1.000
_cell.length_c   1.000
_cell.angle_alpha   90.00
_cell.angle_beta   90.00
_cell.angle_gamma   90.00
#
_symmetry.space_group_name_H-M   'P 1'
#
loop_
_entity.id
_entity.type
_entity.pdbx_description
1 polymer ?
#
loop_
_entity_poly.entity_id
_entity_poly.type
_entity_poly.pdbx_seq_one_letter_code
_entity_poly.pdbx_strand_id
1 'polypeptide(L)'
;SALKPETMQAMSDLVTRRNQLLTMQTMEKNRLNIMPKYLAMTIKPILTAFKNQIEKIENKIAALITSCPDYQAKSNILQSMPGIGKIAAASIISNLPELGYINNKQAASLVGVAPMNRESGRYKGLRTIQGGRPQVRTVLY
;
A
#
# COMPACT_ATOMS: atom_id res chain seq x y z
N SER A 1 -15.93 7.45 -12.62
CA SER A 1 -14.83 8.01 -13.44
C SER A 1 -14.44 6.98 -14.48
N ALA A 2 -14.28 7.37 -15.75
CA ALA A 2 -13.94 6.46 -16.84
C ALA A 2 -12.43 6.15 -16.88
N LEU A 3 -11.90 5.63 -15.78
CA LEU A 3 -10.59 5.00 -15.81
C LEU A 3 -10.74 3.67 -16.56
N LYS A 4 -9.86 3.41 -17.53
CA LYS A 4 -9.87 2.12 -18.23
C LYS A 4 -9.62 1.01 -17.19
N PRO A 5 -10.51 0.03 -17.05
CA PRO A 5 -10.41 -0.99 -16.00
C PRO A 5 -9.07 -1.72 -16.04
N GLU A 6 -8.49 -1.90 -17.23
CA GLU A 6 -7.20 -2.56 -17.44
C GLU A 6 -6.01 -1.81 -16.82
N THR A 7 -5.96 -0.48 -16.91
CA THR A 7 -4.83 0.30 -16.34
C THR A 7 -4.90 0.36 -14.82
N MET A 8 -6.11 0.36 -14.26
CA MET A 8 -6.34 0.23 -12.81
C MET A 8 -5.92 -1.14 -12.29
N GLN A 9 -6.30 -2.21 -12.98
CA GLN A 9 -5.91 -3.57 -12.64
C GLN A 9 -4.39 -3.74 -12.70
N ALA A 10 -3.76 -3.31 -13.80
CA ALA A 10 -2.31 -3.36 -13.94
C ALA A 10 -1.57 -2.59 -12.82
N MET A 11 -2.08 -1.43 -12.41
CA MET A 11 -1.52 -0.69 -11.29
C MET A 11 -1.68 -1.45 -9.96
N SER A 12 -2.86 -2.00 -9.70
CA SER A 12 -3.13 -2.79 -8.49
C SER A 12 -2.26 -4.05 -8.42
N ASP A 13 -2.04 -4.74 -9.53
CA ASP A 13 -1.19 -5.92 -9.62
C ASP A 13 0.28 -5.57 -9.32
N LEU A 14 0.78 -4.46 -9.86
CA LEU A 14 2.14 -3.99 -9.58
C LEU A 14 2.33 -3.60 -8.11
N VAL A 15 1.38 -2.88 -7.52
CA VAL A 15 1.40 -2.52 -6.10
C VAL A 15 1.34 -3.78 -5.23
N THR A 16 0.48 -4.74 -5.58
CA THR A 16 0.37 -6.03 -4.89
C THR A 16 1.68 -6.80 -4.95
N ARG A 17 2.30 -6.89 -6.14
CA ARG A 17 3.58 -7.58 -6.30
C ARG A 17 4.70 -6.89 -5.52
N ARG A 18 4.75 -5.56 -5.50
CA ARG A 18 5.70 -4.80 -4.68
C ARG A 18 5.56 -5.17 -3.19
N ASN A 19 4.33 -5.24 -2.68
CA ASN A 19 4.08 -5.59 -1.29
C ASN A 19 4.53 -7.02 -0.97
N GLN A 20 4.28 -7.98 -1.86
CA GLN A 20 4.79 -9.35 -1.71
C GLN A 20 6.32 -9.39 -1.61
N LEU A 21 7.03 -8.65 -2.46
CA LEU A 21 8.50 -8.58 -2.43
C LEU A 21 9.01 -7.93 -1.15
N LEU A 22 8.35 -6.90 -0.64
CA LEU A 22 8.68 -6.29 0.65
C LEU A 22 8.51 -7.28 1.81
N THR A 23 7.42 -8.05 1.82
CA THR A 23 7.21 -9.10 2.82
C THR A 23 8.33 -10.13 2.79
N MET A 24 8.68 -10.64 1.60
CA MET A 24 9.79 -11.59 1.44
C MET A 24 11.14 -11.00 1.84
N GLN A 25 11.41 -9.73 1.49
CA GLN A 25 12.63 -9.04 1.91
C GLN A 25 12.72 -8.93 3.43
N THR A 26 11.62 -8.57 4.11
CA THR A 26 11.57 -8.48 5.57
C THR A 26 11.80 -9.85 6.21
N MET A 27 11.22 -10.91 5.67
CA MET A 27 11.47 -12.27 6.14
C MET A 27 12.96 -12.65 6.03
N GLU A 28 13.61 -12.36 4.90
CA GLU A 28 15.04 -12.62 4.74
C GLU A 28 15.93 -11.75 5.63
N LYS A 29 15.56 -10.48 5.86
CA LYS A 29 16.28 -9.62 6.82
C LYS A 29 16.20 -10.19 8.24
N ASN A 30 15.02 -10.67 8.64
CA ASN A 30 14.84 -11.31 9.94
C ASN A 30 15.67 -12.59 10.06
N ARG A 31 15.72 -13.41 9.00
CA ARG A 31 16.58 -14.60 8.94
C ARG A 31 18.06 -14.23 9.08
N LEU A 32 18.51 -13.19 8.39
CA LEU A 32 19.90 -12.71 8.48
C LEU A 32 20.30 -12.32 9.91
N ASN A 33 19.38 -11.78 10.70
CA ASN A 33 19.63 -11.39 12.08
C ASN A 33 19.68 -12.57 13.06
N ILE A 34 18.94 -13.66 12.80
CA ILE A 34 18.79 -14.80 13.72
C ILE A 34 19.73 -15.96 13.34
N MET A 35 20.02 -16.16 12.06
CA MET A 35 20.76 -17.32 11.58
C MET A 35 22.28 -17.21 11.79
N PRO A 36 22.98 -18.36 11.88
CA PRO A 36 24.45 -18.39 11.98
C PRO A 36 25.15 -17.65 10.84
N LYS A 37 26.27 -16.98 11.16
CA LYS A 37 27.02 -16.12 10.22
C LYS A 37 27.48 -16.82 8.94
N TYR A 38 27.75 -18.13 8.98
CA TYR A 38 28.19 -18.88 7.79
C TYR A 38 27.08 -19.00 6.73
N LEU A 39 25.79 -18.89 7.11
CA LEU A 39 24.67 -18.86 6.17
C LEU A 39 24.39 -17.46 5.62
N ALA A 40 25.01 -16.41 6.15
CA ALA A 40 24.78 -15.04 5.66
C ALA A 40 25.13 -14.86 4.17
N MET A 41 26.07 -15.68 3.66
CA MET A 41 26.45 -15.65 2.24
C MET A 41 25.35 -16.17 1.30
N THR A 42 24.40 -16.99 1.78
CA THR A 42 23.26 -17.44 0.97
C THR A 42 22.11 -16.43 1.00
N ILE A 43 21.97 -15.67 2.09
CA ILE A 43 20.86 -14.71 2.30
C ILE A 43 21.14 -13.35 1.64
N LYS A 44 22.38 -12.84 1.73
CA LYS A 44 22.74 -11.51 1.19
C LYS A 44 22.45 -11.35 -0.32
N PRO A 45 22.76 -12.32 -1.20
CA PRO A 45 22.43 -12.21 -2.62
C PRO A 45 20.92 -12.13 -2.88
N ILE A 46 20.12 -12.89 -2.10
CA ILE A 46 18.65 -12.88 -2.21
C ILE A 46 18.09 -11.50 -1.81
N LEU A 47 18.63 -10.89 -0.74
CA LEU A 47 18.24 -9.54 -0.33
C LEU A 47 18.54 -8.50 -1.42
N THR A 48 19.69 -8.61 -2.08
CA THR A 48 20.04 -7.75 -3.23
C THR A 48 19.10 -7.98 -4.41
N ALA A 49 18.76 -9.23 -4.72
CA ALA A 49 17.81 -9.56 -5.77
C ALA A 49 16.42 -8.95 -5.48
N PHE A 50 15.92 -9.05 -4.25
CA PHE A 50 14.66 -8.42 -3.85
C PHE A 50 14.71 -6.90 -3.96
N LYS A 51 15.81 -6.27 -3.51
CA LYS A 51 15.97 -4.81 -3.66
C LYS A 51 15.86 -4.38 -5.12
N ASN A 52 16.58 -5.06 -6.01
CA ASN A 52 16.57 -4.75 -7.44
C ASN A 52 15.19 -4.99 -8.08
N GLN A 53 14.47 -6.04 -7.66
CA GLN A 53 13.12 -6.30 -8.16
C GLN A 53 12.11 -5.25 -7.67
N ILE A 54 12.20 -4.81 -6.41
CA ILE A 54 11.37 -3.74 -5.86
C ILE A 54 11.57 -2.46 -6.66
N GLU A 55 12.83 -2.06 -6.89
CA GLU A 55 13.16 -0.85 -7.66
C GLU A 55 12.62 -0.91 -9.09
N LYS A 56 12.74 -2.06 -9.76
CA LYS A 56 12.16 -2.27 -11.10
C LYS A 56 10.63 -2.10 -11.10
N ILE A 57 9.94 -2.58 -10.08
CA ILE A 57 8.48 -2.43 -9.97
C ILE A 57 8.10 -1.00 -9.65
N GLU A 58 8.82 -0.33 -8.76
CA GLU A 58 8.60 1.08 -8.43
C GLU A 58 8.76 1.98 -9.65
N ASN A 59 9.75 1.71 -10.50
CA ASN A 59 9.93 2.42 -11.77
C ASN A 59 8.77 2.17 -12.75
N LYS A 60 8.24 0.95 -12.82
CA LYS A 60 7.05 0.64 -13.63
C LYS A 60 5.79 1.36 -13.14
N ILE A 61 5.60 1.41 -11.81
CA ILE A 61 4.51 2.15 -11.18
C ILE A 61 4.63 3.64 -11.53
N ALA A 62 5.82 4.22 -11.38
CA ALA A 62 6.06 5.62 -11.70
C ALA A 62 5.79 5.93 -13.19
N ALA A 63 6.25 5.06 -14.10
CA ALA A 63 6.00 5.22 -15.53
C ALA A 63 4.49 5.18 -15.86
N LEU A 64 3.72 4.27 -15.24
CA LEU A 64 2.28 4.20 -15.44
C LEU A 64 1.54 5.44 -14.93
N ILE A 65 1.97 6.02 -13.82
CA ILE A 65 1.40 7.27 -13.29
C ILE A 65 1.65 8.43 -14.27
N THR A 66 2.87 8.56 -14.78
CA THR A 66 3.23 9.61 -15.75
C THR A 66 2.52 9.43 -17.09
N SER A 67 2.23 8.19 -17.49
CA SER A 67 1.51 7.91 -18.74
C SER A 67 0.04 8.33 -18.71
N CYS A 68 -0.56 8.50 -17.54
CA CYS A 68 -1.98 8.85 -17.38
C CYS A 68 -2.12 10.22 -16.70
N PRO A 69 -2.52 11.29 -17.42
CA PRO A 69 -2.65 12.63 -16.87
C PRO A 69 -3.54 12.69 -15.62
N ASP A 70 -4.65 11.93 -15.62
CA ASP A 70 -5.57 11.83 -14.49
C ASP A 70 -4.91 11.25 -13.24
N TYR A 71 -4.03 10.25 -13.39
CA TYR A 71 -3.28 9.67 -12.27
C TYR A 71 -2.19 10.61 -11.80
N GLN A 72 -1.53 11.31 -12.71
CA GLN A 72 -0.54 12.31 -12.34
C GLN A 72 -1.19 13.45 -11.53
N ALA A 73 -2.34 13.96 -11.96
CA ALA A 73 -3.08 14.99 -11.24
C ALA A 73 -3.48 14.51 -9.83
N LYS A 74 -4.08 13.32 -9.72
CA LYS A 74 -4.43 12.72 -8.41
C LYS A 74 -3.21 12.50 -7.53
N SER A 75 -2.11 12.04 -8.11
CA SER A 75 -0.87 11.78 -7.38
C SER A 75 -0.23 13.07 -6.85
N ASN A 76 -0.27 14.16 -7.63
CA ASN A 76 0.22 15.47 -7.21
C ASN A 76 -0.61 16.03 -6.05
N ILE A 77 -1.93 15.88 -6.11
CA ILE A 77 -2.83 16.29 -5.01
C ILE A 77 -2.48 15.50 -3.75
N LEU A 78 -2.34 14.17 -3.84
CA LEU A 78 -1.98 13.35 -2.68
C LEU A 78 -0.59 13.70 -2.12
N GLN A 79 0.40 13.91 -2.97
CA GLN A 79 1.77 14.29 -2.57
C GLN A 79 1.86 15.70 -1.98
N SER A 80 0.85 16.55 -2.15
CA SER A 80 0.81 17.87 -1.49
C SER A 80 0.67 17.74 0.03
N MET A 81 0.18 16.58 0.52
CA MET A 81 0.10 16.32 1.96
C MET A 81 1.46 15.88 2.50
N PRO A 82 1.91 16.44 3.63
CA PRO A 82 3.18 16.06 4.23
C PRO A 82 3.16 14.57 4.61
N GLY A 83 4.22 13.84 4.25
CA GLY A 83 4.37 12.41 4.55
C GLY A 83 3.85 11.46 3.47
N ILE A 84 3.16 11.95 2.42
CA ILE A 84 2.72 11.10 1.31
C ILE A 84 3.76 11.10 0.18
N GLY A 85 4.45 9.97 0.01
CA GLY A 85 5.36 9.75 -1.11
C GLY A 85 4.66 9.25 -2.38
N LYS A 86 5.38 9.24 -3.51
CA LYS A 86 4.88 8.76 -4.82
C LYS A 86 4.26 7.36 -4.77
N ILE A 87 4.89 6.46 -4.01
CA ILE A 87 4.45 5.07 -3.86
C ILE A 87 3.17 5.00 -3.03
N ALA A 88 3.09 5.78 -1.95
CA ALA A 88 1.90 5.82 -1.12
C ALA A 88 0.70 6.37 -1.91
N ALA A 89 0.92 7.43 -2.69
CA ALA A 89 -0.07 7.97 -3.62
C ALA A 89 -0.51 6.92 -4.66
N ALA A 90 0.42 6.15 -5.25
CA ALA A 90 0.10 5.08 -6.20
C ALA A 90 -0.79 3.98 -5.58
N SER A 91 -0.48 3.58 -4.35
CA SER A 91 -1.26 2.58 -3.62
C SER A 91 -2.67 3.09 -3.31
N ILE A 92 -2.80 4.35 -2.91
CA ILE A 92 -4.11 4.96 -2.62
C ILE A 92 -4.94 5.07 -3.91
N ILE A 93 -4.36 5.53 -5.02
CA ILE A 93 -5.07 5.69 -6.29
C ILE A 93 -5.56 4.34 -6.84
N SER A 94 -4.75 3.29 -6.73
CA SER A 94 -5.10 1.95 -7.22
C SER A 94 -6.12 1.25 -6.33
N ASN A 95 -5.94 1.32 -5.01
CA ASN A 95 -6.74 0.56 -4.07
C ASN A 95 -7.93 1.32 -3.51
N LEU A 96 -8.05 2.64 -3.72
CA LEU A 96 -9.23 3.46 -3.38
C LEU A 96 -9.66 4.36 -4.57
N PRO A 97 -10.23 3.77 -5.63
CA PRO A 97 -10.76 4.57 -6.73
C PRO A 97 -11.97 5.44 -6.34
N GLU A 98 -12.65 5.10 -5.24
CA GLU A 98 -13.79 5.84 -4.71
C GLU A 98 -13.38 7.16 -4.05
N LEU A 99 -12.08 7.35 -3.79
CA LEU A 99 -11.56 8.56 -3.15
C LEU A 99 -11.77 9.79 -4.05
N GLY A 100 -12.41 10.81 -3.50
CA GLY A 100 -12.89 11.99 -4.24
C GLY A 100 -14.38 11.96 -4.58
N TYR A 101 -15.05 10.80 -4.45
CA TYR A 101 -16.51 10.65 -4.60
C TYR A 101 -17.22 10.34 -3.28
N ILE A 102 -16.47 9.88 -2.27
CA ILE A 102 -16.99 9.51 -0.96
C ILE A 102 -16.66 10.56 0.11
N ASN A 103 -17.47 10.61 1.17
CA ASN A 103 -17.23 11.50 2.29
C ASN A 103 -16.07 11.00 3.19
N ASN A 104 -15.47 11.89 3.97
CA ASN A 104 -14.35 11.61 4.87
C ASN A 104 -14.61 10.43 5.83
N LYS A 105 -15.81 10.33 6.41
CA LYS A 105 -16.20 9.23 7.30
C LYS A 105 -16.23 7.88 6.56
N GLN A 106 -16.75 7.88 5.34
CA GLN A 106 -16.78 6.69 4.49
C GLN A 106 -15.36 6.28 4.08
N ALA A 107 -14.51 7.25 3.71
CA ALA A 107 -13.10 7.00 3.41
C ALA A 107 -12.36 6.41 4.62
N ALA A 108 -12.51 7.00 5.80
CA ALA A 108 -11.88 6.51 7.04
C ALA A 108 -12.33 5.08 7.40
N SER A 109 -13.61 4.79 7.22
CA SER A 109 -14.16 3.44 7.40
C SER A 109 -13.62 2.45 6.36
N LEU A 110 -13.55 2.86 5.09
CA LEU A 110 -13.11 2.01 3.99
C LEU A 110 -11.62 1.66 4.10
N VAL A 111 -10.78 2.61 4.51
CA VAL A 111 -9.36 2.36 4.80
C VAL A 111 -9.20 1.47 6.04
N GLY A 112 -10.15 1.51 6.99
CA GLY A 112 -10.10 0.75 8.23
C GLY A 112 -9.31 1.45 9.34
N VAL A 113 -9.38 2.79 9.37
CA VAL A 113 -8.82 3.66 10.43
C VAL A 113 -9.88 4.23 11.35
N ALA A 114 -11.17 4.15 10.98
CA ALA A 114 -12.27 4.62 11.82
C ALA A 114 -12.61 3.60 12.93
N PRO A 115 -12.67 4.00 14.22
CA PRO A 115 -13.14 3.14 15.30
C PRO A 115 -14.65 2.93 15.21
N MET A 116 -15.10 1.69 15.36
CA MET A 116 -16.51 1.30 15.25
C MET A 116 -17.16 1.16 16.63
N ASN A 117 -18.44 1.55 16.74
CA ASN A 117 -19.22 1.35 17.95
C ASN A 117 -19.54 -0.14 18.13
N ARG A 118 -19.30 -0.67 19.32
CA ARG A 118 -19.63 -2.04 19.71
C ARG A 118 -20.62 -2.00 20.88
N GLU A 119 -21.86 -1.64 20.58
CA GLU A 119 -22.91 -1.38 21.55
C GLU A 119 -24.14 -2.25 21.24
N SER A 120 -24.74 -2.88 22.26
CA SER A 120 -25.98 -3.65 22.13
C SER A 120 -26.88 -3.48 23.37
N GLY A 121 -28.01 -2.80 23.21
CA GLY A 121 -28.91 -2.50 24.33
C GLY A 121 -28.19 -1.76 25.48
N ARG A 122 -27.98 -2.45 26.60
CA ARG A 122 -27.25 -1.91 27.78
C ARG A 122 -25.73 -2.10 27.70
N TYR A 123 -25.23 -2.91 26.77
CA TYR A 123 -23.81 -3.20 26.64
C TYR A 123 -23.08 -2.08 25.89
N LYS A 124 -22.02 -1.53 26.51
CA LYS A 124 -21.08 -0.59 25.90
C LYS A 124 -19.68 -1.18 25.89
N GLY A 125 -19.24 -1.69 24.74
CA GLY A 125 -17.90 -2.23 24.55
C GLY A 125 -16.87 -1.17 24.16
N LEU A 126 -15.58 -1.55 24.19
CA LEU A 126 -14.50 -0.72 23.68
C LEU A 126 -14.64 -0.52 22.17
N ARG A 127 -14.46 0.72 21.71
CA ARG A 127 -14.47 1.05 20.28
C ARG A 127 -13.13 0.70 19.67
N THR A 128 -13.14 -0.17 18.66
CA THR A 128 -11.93 -0.62 17.95
C THR A 128 -12.13 -0.47 16.45
N ILE A 129 -11.02 -0.35 15.71
CA ILE A 129 -11.06 -0.45 14.25
C ILE A 129 -11.50 -1.86 13.86
N GLN A 130 -12.34 -1.97 12.82
CA GLN A 130 -12.82 -3.27 12.33
C GLN A 130 -12.96 -3.22 10.81
N GLY A 131 -12.47 -4.26 10.12
CA GLY A 131 -12.54 -4.38 8.67
C GLY A 131 -11.65 -3.38 7.91
N GLY A 132 -12.12 -2.94 6.74
CA GLY A 132 -11.44 -1.99 5.85
C GLY A 132 -10.54 -2.64 4.81
N ARG A 133 -9.67 -1.83 4.17
CA ARG A 133 -8.64 -2.22 3.20
C ARG A 133 -7.26 -2.17 3.86
N PRO A 134 -6.78 -3.26 4.49
CA PRO A 134 -5.55 -3.23 5.30
C PRO A 134 -4.31 -2.81 4.51
N GLN A 135 -4.26 -3.17 3.23
CA GLN A 135 -3.15 -2.83 2.34
C GLN A 135 -2.95 -1.31 2.21
N VAL A 136 -4.03 -0.53 2.26
CA VAL A 136 -3.95 0.93 2.22
C VAL A 136 -3.60 1.47 3.59
N ARG A 137 -4.20 0.92 4.65
CA ARG A 137 -3.86 1.29 6.03
C ARG A 137 -2.36 1.12 6.30
N THR A 138 -1.77 0.00 5.90
CA THR A 138 -0.33 -0.27 6.07
C THR A 138 0.57 0.74 5.35
N VAL A 139 0.08 1.36 4.28
CA VAL A 139 0.85 2.39 3.55
C VAL A 139 0.75 3.77 4.21
N LEU A 140 -0.25 3.98 5.07
CA LEU A 140 -0.45 5.23 5.81
C LEU A 140 0.28 5.26 7.17
N TYR A 141 0.91 4.16 7.58
CA TYR A 141 1.72 4.03 8.79
C TYR A 141 3.18 3.78 8.41
#